data_AF-A0A6I5C9U7-F1
#
_entry.id   AF-A0A6I5C9U7-F1
#
_cell.length_a   1.000
_cell.length_b   1.000
_cell.length_c   1.000
_cell.angle_alpha   90.00
_cell.angle_beta   90.00
_cell.angle_gamma   90.00
#
_symmetry.space_group_name_H-M   'P 1'
#
loop_
_entity.id
_entity.type
_entity.pdbx_description
1 polymer ?
#
loop_
_entity_poly.entity_id
_entity_poly.type
_entity_poly.pdbx_seq_one_letter_code
_entity_poly.pdbx_strand_id
1 'polypeptide(L)'
;MAIIVTNQKPAVLDALHTISCAGDYDPMPAIQQTLIDPLLEPLNPNAPASITDTHGADLRGDIPGLILSCLGDTLNMASEQTVKELLGQALINFDQGTPLPVAELFAVQAGQQNKMPAPSPRVLYTAQADVLPAAKALLAGTGDESAFFASIAYTFHPDTLGFWFQSSAAFDDFKVWLSQQTQTMATALPLTTTRLLNDFTALSLKGLTESLLMRKDDSDANNEHSFARVLVHMLMSYVEQQRILSSQQNTALDTGVLPFTVGELFCPRSLVLVNVEAHARATAAKITGEWNLINQSLASPVRVVSNTSLSKLTSLPRAAARAAALGATRQPGQPGSRSAQVAFRKQPPSKLDLLKDITRVLRRMDQVNRSQNILRTTKATFLKASRRNPDDFNKPGRTTSVQYMPDLHIYIDTSGSISEVNYQEAVMMLIRIAKKLNINLYFNSFSHFLSQEVMLRTENKSTAQIWKEFRRIPKVSGGTEYTQIWQYINASRVRQHRLSLMVTDFDWLPPSTRQDHPKNLYYAPCSAMDWSSMVDLASRYADSMQHIDPSIRQRLLGMVV
;
A
#
# COMPACT_ATOMS: atom_id res chain seq x y z
N MET A 1 -3.11 2.02 -26.38
CA MET A 1 -2.85 1.17 -27.57
C MET A 1 -3.82 0.02 -27.45
N ALA A 2 -4.69 -0.22 -28.42
CA ALA A 2 -5.64 -1.33 -28.29
C ALA A 2 -5.00 -2.64 -28.77
N ILE A 3 -5.26 -3.74 -28.07
CA ILE A 3 -4.69 -5.07 -28.34
C ILE A 3 -5.76 -5.94 -28.98
N ILE A 4 -5.37 -6.78 -29.93
CA ILE A 4 -6.25 -7.75 -30.58
C ILE A 4 -5.67 -9.14 -30.34
N VAL A 5 -6.39 -9.98 -29.60
CA VAL A 5 -6.05 -11.38 -29.36
C VAL A 5 -6.90 -12.28 -30.26
N THR A 6 -6.27 -13.18 -31.02
CA THR A 6 -6.96 -14.10 -31.94
C THR A 6 -6.42 -15.53 -31.83
N ASN A 7 -7.32 -16.51 -31.95
CA ASN A 7 -7.01 -17.94 -31.86
C ASN A 7 -6.24 -18.34 -30.58
N GLN A 8 -6.36 -17.57 -29.50
CA GLN A 8 -5.83 -17.89 -28.18
C GLN A 8 -6.92 -18.60 -27.36
N LYS A 9 -6.53 -19.60 -26.57
CA LYS A 9 -7.42 -20.34 -25.69
C LYS A 9 -7.49 -19.64 -24.33
N PRO A 10 -8.67 -19.13 -23.90
CA PRO A 10 -8.78 -18.44 -22.61
C PRO A 10 -8.22 -19.26 -21.46
N ALA A 11 -7.34 -18.66 -20.65
CA ALA A 11 -6.53 -19.36 -19.66
C ALA A 11 -6.90 -19.00 -18.21
N VAL A 12 -6.51 -19.89 -17.29
CA VAL A 12 -6.43 -19.62 -15.84
C VAL A 12 -4.98 -19.85 -15.46
N LEU A 13 -4.36 -18.84 -14.85
CA LEU A 13 -2.96 -18.92 -14.45
C LEU A 13 -2.86 -19.67 -13.12
N ASP A 14 -1.87 -20.57 -13.00
CA ASP A 14 -1.55 -21.28 -11.76
C ASP A 14 -0.26 -20.72 -11.18
N ALA A 15 -0.30 -20.28 -9.92
CA ALA A 15 0.87 -19.73 -9.25
C ALA A 15 1.90 -20.78 -8.85
N LEU A 16 1.55 -22.06 -8.92
CA LEU A 16 2.48 -23.14 -8.67
C LEU A 16 3.59 -23.16 -9.72
N HIS A 17 4.84 -23.16 -9.27
CA HIS A 17 6.02 -23.25 -10.13
C HIS A 17 7.10 -24.12 -9.50
N THR A 18 8.01 -24.64 -10.31
CA THR A 18 9.09 -25.54 -9.87
C THR A 18 10.46 -24.99 -10.24
N ILE A 19 10.74 -23.73 -9.85
CA ILE A 19 12.10 -23.18 -9.97
C ILE A 19 13.09 -24.09 -9.25
N SER A 20 14.15 -24.50 -9.97
CA SER A 20 15.20 -25.35 -9.43
C SER A 20 15.97 -24.64 -8.30
N CYS A 21 16.26 -25.37 -7.23
CA CYS A 21 17.22 -24.93 -6.22
C CYS A 21 18.68 -25.22 -6.58
N ALA A 22 18.94 -25.94 -7.68
CA ALA A 22 20.25 -26.25 -8.25
C ALA A 22 20.60 -25.34 -9.44
N GLY A 23 21.89 -25.14 -9.71
CA GLY A 23 22.42 -24.29 -10.79
C GLY A 23 22.19 -22.80 -10.59
N ASP A 24 22.41 -22.01 -11.65
CA ASP A 24 22.18 -20.56 -11.64
C ASP A 24 20.71 -20.23 -11.37
N TYR A 25 20.48 -19.16 -10.62
CA TYR A 25 19.12 -18.71 -10.33
C TYR A 25 18.59 -17.87 -11.49
N ASP A 26 17.69 -18.46 -12.25
CA ASP A 26 16.95 -17.79 -13.32
C ASP A 26 15.43 -18.04 -13.15
N PRO A 27 14.65 -17.03 -12.78
CA PRO A 27 13.20 -17.16 -12.66
C PRO A 27 12.48 -17.07 -14.02
N MET A 28 13.15 -16.67 -15.10
CA MET A 28 12.49 -16.42 -16.39
C MET A 28 11.81 -17.65 -17.00
N PRO A 29 12.37 -18.87 -16.94
CA PRO A 29 11.67 -20.07 -17.42
C PRO A 29 10.36 -20.34 -16.68
N ALA A 30 10.33 -20.12 -15.36
CA ALA A 30 9.12 -20.27 -14.57
C ALA A 30 8.11 -19.15 -14.84
N ILE A 31 8.57 -17.90 -15.01
CA ILE A 31 7.72 -16.79 -15.45
C ILE A 31 7.09 -17.10 -16.81
N GLN A 32 7.90 -17.62 -17.75
CA GLN A 32 7.44 -18.02 -19.08
C GLN A 32 6.34 -19.08 -18.97
N GLN A 33 6.59 -20.16 -18.23
CA GLN A 33 5.63 -21.26 -18.07
C GLN A 33 4.35 -20.85 -17.34
N THR A 34 4.47 -20.05 -16.27
CA THR A 34 3.35 -19.69 -15.40
C THR A 34 2.52 -18.54 -15.94
N LEU A 35 3.14 -17.52 -16.56
CA LEU A 35 2.46 -16.29 -16.97
C LEU A 35 2.34 -16.12 -18.48
N ILE A 36 3.31 -16.57 -19.28
CA ILE A 36 3.40 -16.22 -20.70
C ILE A 36 2.82 -17.32 -21.59
N ASP A 37 3.26 -18.56 -21.41
CA ASP A 37 2.82 -19.71 -22.21
C ASP A 37 1.28 -19.89 -22.22
N PRO A 38 0.57 -19.72 -21.09
CA PRO A 38 -0.90 -19.78 -21.10
C PRO A 38 -1.54 -18.68 -21.96
N LEU A 39 -0.91 -17.52 -22.10
CA LEU A 39 -1.38 -16.42 -22.96
C LEU A 39 -1.11 -16.69 -24.44
N LEU A 40 -0.28 -17.68 -24.77
CA LEU A 40 0.10 -18.05 -26.13
C LEU A 40 -0.48 -19.40 -26.56
N GLU A 41 -1.18 -20.11 -25.68
CA GLU A 41 -1.81 -21.40 -25.99
C GLU A 41 -2.90 -21.20 -27.07
N PRO A 42 -2.79 -21.88 -28.23
CA PRO A 42 -3.76 -21.70 -29.31
C PRO A 42 -5.08 -22.44 -29.04
N LEU A 43 -6.20 -21.85 -29.46
CA LEU A 43 -7.52 -22.50 -29.43
C LEU A 43 -7.60 -23.66 -30.43
N ASN A 44 -7.11 -23.45 -31.65
CA ASN A 44 -6.92 -24.51 -32.64
C ASN A 44 -5.43 -24.89 -32.70
N PRO A 45 -5.04 -26.13 -32.33
CA PRO A 45 -3.64 -26.57 -32.35
C PRO A 45 -2.94 -26.45 -33.71
N ASN A 46 -3.71 -26.38 -34.80
CA ASN A 46 -3.19 -26.26 -36.17
C ASN A 46 -2.88 -24.82 -36.61
N ALA A 47 -3.16 -23.82 -35.76
CA ALA A 47 -2.86 -22.42 -36.02
C ALA A 47 -2.31 -21.76 -34.75
N PRO A 48 -1.30 -20.88 -34.83
CA PRO A 48 -0.78 -20.21 -33.63
C PRO A 48 -1.78 -19.18 -33.09
N ALA A 49 -1.69 -18.88 -31.80
CA ALA A 49 -2.30 -17.67 -31.24
C ALA A 49 -1.59 -16.43 -31.82
N SER A 50 -2.35 -15.38 -32.05
CA SER A 50 -1.84 -14.09 -32.55
C SER A 50 -2.29 -12.97 -31.63
N ILE A 51 -1.32 -12.14 -31.23
CA ILE A 51 -1.51 -10.99 -30.36
C ILE A 51 -0.90 -9.79 -31.09
N THR A 52 -1.74 -8.89 -31.56
CA THR A 52 -1.31 -7.75 -32.36
C THR A 52 -1.80 -6.43 -31.80
N ASP A 53 -1.10 -5.33 -32.09
CA ASP A 53 -1.65 -4.00 -31.91
C ASP A 53 -2.67 -3.65 -33.01
N THR A 54 -3.29 -2.47 -32.92
CA THR A 54 -4.23 -1.97 -33.93
C THR A 54 -3.63 -1.76 -35.32
N HIS A 55 -2.31 -1.70 -35.44
CA HIS A 55 -1.59 -1.55 -36.71
C HIS A 55 -1.14 -2.89 -37.28
N GLY A 56 -1.46 -4.01 -36.62
CA GLY A 56 -1.09 -5.36 -37.03
C GLY A 56 0.34 -5.77 -36.66
N ALA A 57 1.02 -5.02 -35.79
CA ALA A 57 2.33 -5.39 -35.27
C ALA A 57 2.19 -6.55 -34.28
N ASP A 58 2.99 -7.62 -34.46
CA ASP A 58 3.02 -8.78 -33.57
C ASP A 58 3.70 -8.42 -32.24
N LEU A 59 2.97 -8.58 -31.14
CA LEU A 59 3.42 -8.22 -29.80
C LEU A 59 3.95 -9.42 -29.01
N ARG A 60 3.88 -10.65 -29.53
CA ARG A 60 4.18 -11.86 -28.75
C ARG A 60 5.58 -11.87 -28.14
N GLY A 61 6.57 -11.31 -28.86
CA GLY A 61 7.95 -11.19 -28.37
C GLY A 61 8.13 -10.13 -27.27
N ASP A 62 7.24 -9.15 -27.19
CA ASP A 62 7.33 -8.03 -26.26
C ASP A 62 6.61 -8.29 -24.93
N ILE A 63 5.70 -9.28 -24.88
CA ILE A 63 4.88 -9.61 -23.71
C ILE A 63 5.71 -9.82 -22.43
N PRO A 64 6.82 -10.60 -22.43
CA PRO A 64 7.64 -10.76 -21.23
C PRO A 64 8.18 -9.43 -20.71
N GLY A 65 8.70 -8.57 -21.61
CA GLY A 65 9.22 -7.25 -21.23
C GLY A 65 8.13 -6.32 -20.70
N LEU A 66 6.95 -6.35 -21.30
CA LEU A 66 5.78 -5.59 -20.83
C LEU A 66 5.36 -6.02 -19.42
N ILE A 67 5.23 -7.33 -19.17
CA ILE A 67 4.86 -7.84 -17.84
C ILE A 67 5.94 -7.48 -16.81
N LEU A 68 7.22 -7.74 -17.10
CA LEU A 68 8.32 -7.40 -16.18
C LEU A 68 8.37 -5.91 -15.85
N SER A 69 8.05 -5.03 -16.80
CA SER A 69 8.02 -3.59 -16.56
C SER A 69 6.89 -3.14 -15.61
N CYS A 70 5.88 -3.99 -15.38
CA CYS A 70 4.84 -3.77 -14.37
C CYS A 70 5.23 -4.28 -12.98
N LEU A 71 6.30 -5.09 -12.87
CA LEU A 71 6.74 -5.71 -11.62
C LEU A 71 7.85 -4.94 -10.89
N GLY A 72 8.31 -3.82 -11.46
CA GLY A 72 9.36 -2.99 -10.85
C GLY A 72 8.89 -2.22 -9.61
N ASP A 73 9.85 -1.56 -8.95
CA ASP A 73 9.60 -0.75 -7.75
C ASP A 73 8.64 0.44 -7.99
N THR A 74 8.63 0.95 -9.23
CA THR A 74 7.76 2.05 -9.67
C THR A 74 6.76 1.59 -10.72
N LEU A 75 5.52 2.07 -10.63
CA LEU A 75 4.46 1.77 -11.60
C LEU A 75 4.73 2.37 -12.97
N ASN A 76 4.81 1.52 -14.01
CA ASN A 76 4.78 1.95 -15.41
C ASN A 76 3.34 1.93 -15.94
N MET A 77 2.68 3.08 -15.92
CA MET A 77 1.27 3.21 -16.31
C MET A 77 0.96 2.77 -17.75
N ALA A 78 1.91 2.93 -18.69
CA ALA A 78 1.70 2.55 -20.09
C ALA A 78 1.71 1.03 -20.25
N SER A 79 2.68 0.36 -19.60
CA SER A 79 2.76 -1.10 -19.57
C SER A 79 1.60 -1.70 -18.80
N GLU A 80 1.22 -1.12 -17.66
CA GLU A 80 0.06 -1.55 -16.85
C GLU A 80 -1.23 -1.59 -17.68
N GLN A 81 -1.52 -0.51 -18.42
CA GLN A 81 -2.71 -0.46 -19.27
C GLN A 81 -2.67 -1.52 -20.37
N THR A 82 -1.52 -1.66 -21.04
CA THR A 82 -1.32 -2.61 -22.14
C THR A 82 -1.47 -4.05 -21.65
N VAL A 83 -0.80 -4.40 -20.55
CA VAL A 83 -0.88 -5.74 -19.97
C VAL A 83 -2.28 -6.04 -19.46
N LYS A 84 -2.97 -5.10 -18.79
CA LYS A 84 -4.36 -5.32 -18.35
C LYS A 84 -5.33 -5.56 -19.51
N GLU A 85 -5.13 -4.88 -20.63
CA GLU A 85 -5.93 -5.11 -21.84
C GLU A 85 -5.67 -6.50 -22.43
N LEU A 86 -4.41 -6.93 -22.47
CA LEU A 86 -4.05 -8.29 -22.89
C LEU A 86 -4.68 -9.34 -21.97
N LEU A 87 -4.47 -9.21 -20.65
CA LEU A 87 -4.98 -10.15 -19.65
C LEU A 87 -6.51 -10.20 -19.65
N GLY A 88 -7.19 -9.08 -19.86
CA GLY A 88 -8.65 -9.02 -19.97
C GLY A 88 -9.23 -9.76 -21.18
N GLN A 89 -8.45 -9.93 -22.25
CA GLN A 89 -8.85 -10.73 -23.42
C GLN A 89 -8.43 -12.20 -23.30
N ALA A 90 -7.29 -12.48 -22.67
CA ALA A 90 -6.66 -13.79 -22.67
C ALA A 90 -7.03 -14.67 -21.45
N LEU A 91 -7.46 -14.08 -20.32
CA LEU A 91 -7.79 -14.82 -19.10
C LEU A 91 -9.29 -14.96 -18.90
N ILE A 92 -9.72 -16.11 -18.35
CA ILE A 92 -11.13 -16.38 -18.02
C ILE A 92 -11.61 -15.48 -16.89
N ASN A 93 -10.78 -15.34 -15.85
CA ASN A 93 -11.11 -14.63 -14.62
C ASN A 93 -10.19 -13.42 -14.48
N PHE A 94 -10.37 -12.37 -15.26
CA PHE A 94 -9.60 -11.13 -15.08
C PHE A 94 -10.46 -9.91 -15.42
N ASP A 95 -10.42 -8.89 -14.56
CA ASP A 95 -11.09 -7.62 -14.80
C ASP A 95 -10.10 -6.59 -15.31
N GLN A 96 -10.17 -6.28 -16.60
CA GLN A 96 -9.37 -5.24 -17.23
C GLN A 96 -9.54 -3.86 -16.55
N GLY A 97 -10.72 -3.59 -16.00
CA GLY A 97 -11.05 -2.34 -15.31
C GLY A 97 -10.53 -2.26 -13.88
N THR A 98 -9.79 -3.27 -13.41
CA THR A 98 -9.32 -3.35 -12.04
C THR A 98 -8.37 -2.19 -11.66
N PRO A 99 -8.57 -1.55 -10.50
CA PRO A 99 -7.63 -0.57 -9.96
C PRO A 99 -6.37 -1.19 -9.37
N LEU A 100 -6.31 -2.53 -9.20
CA LEU A 100 -5.13 -3.23 -8.70
C LEU A 100 -4.01 -3.23 -9.74
N PRO A 101 -2.73 -3.17 -9.34
CA PRO A 101 -1.60 -3.28 -10.27
C PRO A 101 -1.51 -4.70 -10.88
N VAL A 102 -0.86 -4.84 -12.03
CA VAL A 102 -0.57 -6.16 -12.64
C VAL A 102 0.25 -7.04 -11.70
N ALA A 103 1.06 -6.44 -10.83
CA ALA A 103 1.78 -7.17 -9.78
C ALA A 103 0.84 -7.98 -8.85
N GLU A 104 -0.43 -7.62 -8.71
CA GLU A 104 -1.44 -8.34 -7.92
C GLU A 104 -2.40 -9.18 -8.80
N LEU A 105 -1.98 -9.59 -10.02
CA LEU A 105 -2.87 -10.26 -10.98
C LEU A 105 -3.57 -11.52 -10.42
N PHE A 106 -2.89 -12.29 -9.57
CA PHE A 106 -3.51 -13.50 -8.99
C PHE A 106 -4.62 -13.15 -8.01
N ALA A 107 -4.51 -12.03 -7.28
CA ALA A 107 -5.58 -11.54 -6.43
C ALA A 107 -6.79 -11.11 -7.27
N VAL A 108 -6.54 -10.45 -8.41
CA VAL A 108 -7.60 -10.12 -9.38
C VAL A 108 -8.27 -11.39 -9.89
N GLN A 109 -7.49 -12.40 -10.26
CA GLN A 109 -8.00 -13.67 -10.78
C GLN A 109 -8.86 -14.41 -9.77
N ALA A 110 -8.36 -14.55 -8.55
CA ALA A 110 -9.08 -15.20 -7.46
C ALA A 110 -10.35 -14.42 -7.07
N GLY A 111 -10.30 -13.09 -7.08
CA GLY A 111 -11.48 -12.25 -6.84
C GLY A 111 -12.55 -12.43 -7.91
N GLN A 112 -12.19 -12.40 -9.19
CA GLN A 112 -13.13 -12.61 -10.30
C GLN A 112 -13.75 -14.01 -10.29
N GLN A 113 -12.94 -15.05 -10.05
CA GLN A 113 -13.42 -16.43 -9.90
C GLN A 113 -14.52 -16.55 -8.82
N ASN A 114 -14.38 -15.79 -7.72
CA ASN A 114 -15.33 -15.81 -6.61
C ASN A 114 -16.37 -14.68 -6.68
N LYS A 115 -16.46 -13.95 -7.79
CA LYS A 115 -17.39 -12.82 -7.98
C LYS A 115 -17.23 -11.73 -6.91
N MET A 116 -16.01 -11.57 -6.41
CA MET A 116 -15.62 -10.54 -5.46
C MET A 116 -15.22 -9.29 -6.25
N PRO A 117 -15.95 -8.17 -6.10
CA PRO A 117 -15.61 -6.94 -6.81
C PRO A 117 -14.22 -6.43 -6.42
N ALA A 118 -13.48 -5.86 -7.37
CA ALA A 118 -12.17 -5.31 -7.06
C ALA A 118 -12.23 -4.26 -5.92
N PRO A 119 -11.27 -4.24 -4.98
CA PRO A 119 -11.20 -3.23 -3.93
C PRO A 119 -11.17 -1.84 -4.56
N SER A 120 -12.00 -0.96 -4.03
CA SER A 120 -12.14 0.40 -4.51
C SER A 120 -12.61 1.27 -3.35
N PRO A 121 -12.78 2.60 -3.52
CA PRO A 121 -13.34 3.43 -2.45
C PRO A 121 -14.75 3.01 -2.01
N ARG A 122 -15.45 2.22 -2.84
CA ARG A 122 -16.82 1.74 -2.59
C ARG A 122 -16.88 0.29 -2.13
N VAL A 123 -15.78 -0.44 -2.26
CA VAL A 123 -15.71 -1.87 -1.98
C VAL A 123 -14.59 -2.04 -0.97
N LEU A 124 -14.98 -2.17 0.30
CA LEU A 124 -14.06 -2.32 1.42
C LEU A 124 -14.11 -3.75 1.92
N TYR A 125 -12.94 -4.37 1.99
CA TYR A 125 -12.75 -5.69 2.57
C TYR A 125 -12.25 -5.56 4.01
N THR A 126 -12.70 -6.46 4.88
CA THR A 126 -12.36 -6.47 6.30
C THR A 126 -12.17 -7.89 6.80
N ALA A 127 -11.38 -8.03 7.87
CA ALA A 127 -11.22 -9.33 8.52
C ALA A 127 -12.55 -9.93 9.01
N GLN A 128 -13.51 -9.09 9.43
CA GLN A 128 -14.78 -9.53 9.99
C GLN A 128 -15.75 -10.06 8.93
N ALA A 129 -15.88 -9.34 7.81
CA ALA A 129 -16.86 -9.65 6.78
C ALA A 129 -16.33 -10.61 5.71
N ASP A 130 -15.01 -10.67 5.51
CA ASP A 130 -14.43 -11.34 4.35
C ASP A 130 -13.46 -12.46 4.75
N VAL A 131 -12.38 -12.14 5.48
CA VAL A 131 -11.34 -13.12 5.81
C VAL A 131 -11.85 -14.23 6.72
N LEU A 132 -12.56 -13.87 7.80
CA LEU A 132 -13.03 -14.84 8.79
C LEU A 132 -14.09 -15.79 8.20
N PRO A 133 -15.11 -15.31 7.44
CA PRO A 133 -16.01 -16.20 6.73
C PRO A 133 -15.32 -17.10 5.70
N ALA A 134 -14.38 -16.57 4.91
CA ALA A 134 -13.65 -17.37 3.93
C ALA A 134 -12.80 -18.46 4.57
N ALA A 135 -12.11 -18.16 5.68
CA ALA A 135 -11.36 -19.16 6.45
C ALA A 135 -12.26 -20.28 6.99
N LYS A 136 -13.45 -19.93 7.50
CA LYS A 136 -14.43 -20.91 7.98
C LYS A 136 -14.99 -21.78 6.85
N ALA A 137 -15.30 -21.17 5.70
CA ALA A 137 -15.81 -21.89 4.54
C ALA A 137 -14.78 -22.86 3.97
N LEU A 138 -13.51 -22.44 3.88
CA LEU A 138 -12.40 -23.30 3.47
C LEU A 138 -12.26 -24.50 4.40
N LEU A 139 -12.26 -24.29 5.73
CA LEU A 139 -12.21 -25.40 6.69
C LEU A 139 -13.44 -26.32 6.65
N ALA A 140 -14.60 -25.78 6.33
CA ALA A 140 -15.84 -26.57 6.22
C ALA A 140 -15.92 -27.36 4.89
N GLY A 141 -14.96 -27.16 3.97
CA GLY A 141 -15.01 -27.74 2.63
C GLY A 141 -16.12 -27.15 1.74
N THR A 142 -16.69 -26.00 2.13
CA THR A 142 -17.76 -25.31 1.39
C THR A 142 -17.27 -24.07 0.66
N GLY A 143 -16.04 -23.63 0.93
CA GLY A 143 -15.38 -22.51 0.27
C GLY A 143 -14.14 -22.93 -0.48
N ASP A 144 -13.80 -22.15 -1.51
CA ASP A 144 -12.61 -22.35 -2.35
C ASP A 144 -11.36 -21.72 -1.70
N GLU A 145 -10.18 -22.32 -1.92
CA GLU A 145 -8.90 -21.75 -1.48
C GLU A 145 -8.66 -20.37 -2.10
N SER A 146 -9.11 -20.18 -3.35
CA SER A 146 -9.01 -18.91 -4.06
C SER A 146 -9.84 -17.81 -3.39
N ALA A 147 -10.99 -18.15 -2.77
CA ALA A 147 -11.81 -17.20 -2.02
C ALA A 147 -11.09 -16.73 -0.74
N PHE A 148 -10.45 -17.66 -0.03
CA PHE A 148 -9.66 -17.33 1.15
C PHE A 148 -8.47 -16.45 0.78
N PHE A 149 -7.72 -16.81 -0.26
CA PHE A 149 -6.63 -15.99 -0.78
C PHE A 149 -7.09 -14.57 -1.16
N ALA A 150 -8.12 -14.46 -2.01
CA ALA A 150 -8.66 -13.16 -2.43
C ALA A 150 -9.10 -12.31 -1.23
N SER A 151 -9.73 -12.92 -0.22
CA SER A 151 -10.17 -12.20 0.98
C SER A 151 -9.00 -11.57 1.74
N ILE A 152 -7.86 -12.25 1.88
CA ILE A 152 -6.68 -11.71 2.54
C ILE A 152 -6.02 -10.67 1.64
N ALA A 153 -5.81 -10.99 0.36
CA ALA A 153 -5.17 -10.11 -0.60
C ALA A 153 -5.91 -8.76 -0.70
N TYR A 154 -7.23 -8.78 -0.86
CA TYR A 154 -8.06 -7.58 -0.96
C TYR A 154 -8.23 -6.81 0.35
N THR A 155 -8.02 -7.46 1.50
CA THR A 155 -8.08 -6.78 2.80
C THR A 155 -6.75 -6.12 3.15
N PHE A 156 -5.63 -6.79 2.88
CA PHE A 156 -4.33 -6.42 3.47
C PHE A 156 -3.23 -6.14 2.46
N HIS A 157 -3.31 -6.63 1.21
CA HIS A 157 -2.33 -6.37 0.15
C HIS A 157 -0.85 -6.54 0.56
N PRO A 158 -0.46 -7.67 1.19
CA PRO A 158 0.92 -7.83 1.64
C PRO A 158 1.86 -8.07 0.46
N ASP A 159 2.97 -7.34 0.39
CA ASP A 159 4.03 -7.58 -0.61
C ASP A 159 4.97 -8.70 -0.14
N THR A 160 4.52 -9.94 -0.30
CA THR A 160 5.23 -11.15 0.14
C THR A 160 4.70 -12.38 -0.60
N LEU A 161 5.46 -13.48 -0.60
CA LEU A 161 4.91 -14.79 -0.88
C LEU A 161 4.26 -15.36 0.38
N GLY A 162 3.14 -16.07 0.24
CA GLY A 162 2.56 -16.83 1.34
C GLY A 162 2.21 -18.26 0.98
N PHE A 163 2.02 -19.07 2.01
CA PHE A 163 1.47 -20.42 1.91
C PHE A 163 0.49 -20.62 3.05
N TRP A 164 -0.66 -21.21 2.75
CA TRP A 164 -1.62 -21.57 3.77
C TRP A 164 -1.49 -23.05 4.13
N PHE A 165 -1.72 -23.33 5.41
CA PHE A 165 -1.87 -24.67 5.95
C PHE A 165 -3.20 -24.73 6.70
N GLN A 166 -3.95 -25.80 6.48
CA GLN A 166 -5.27 -25.98 7.09
C GLN A 166 -5.21 -25.86 8.61
N SER A 167 -4.17 -26.43 9.22
CA SER A 167 -3.95 -26.44 10.67
C SER A 167 -2.46 -26.46 11.03
N SER A 168 -2.16 -26.38 12.34
CA SER A 168 -0.78 -26.59 12.82
C SER A 168 -0.29 -28.00 12.53
N ALA A 169 -1.17 -29.01 12.47
CA ALA A 169 -0.80 -30.39 12.18
C ALA A 169 -0.36 -30.56 10.72
N ALA A 170 -1.09 -29.96 9.77
CA ALA A 170 -0.71 -29.97 8.36
C ALA A 170 0.67 -29.31 8.13
N PHE A 171 0.99 -28.26 8.90
CA PHE A 171 2.33 -27.68 8.89
C PHE A 171 3.40 -28.60 9.53
N ASP A 172 3.06 -29.32 10.59
CA ASP A 172 3.97 -30.30 11.18
C ASP A 172 4.25 -31.47 10.21
N ASP A 173 3.24 -31.92 9.45
CA ASP A 173 3.39 -32.93 8.40
C ASP A 173 4.33 -32.44 7.28
N PHE A 174 4.19 -31.19 6.84
CA PHE A 174 5.14 -30.57 5.92
C PHE A 174 6.56 -30.57 6.47
N LYS A 175 6.77 -30.26 7.75
CA LYS A 175 8.13 -30.28 8.35
C LYS A 175 8.74 -31.68 8.38
N VAL A 176 7.93 -32.70 8.64
CA VAL A 176 8.37 -34.11 8.56
C VAL A 176 8.79 -34.43 7.13
N TRP A 177 7.95 -34.10 6.15
CA TRP A 177 8.26 -34.29 4.74
C TRP A 177 9.52 -33.52 4.31
N LEU A 178 9.64 -32.25 4.70
CA LEU A 178 10.80 -31.40 4.42
C LEU A 178 12.09 -32.01 4.97
N SER A 179 12.03 -32.56 6.19
CA SER A 179 13.19 -33.23 6.80
C SER A 179 13.62 -34.45 5.99
N GLN A 180 12.66 -35.23 5.48
CA GLN A 180 12.93 -36.38 4.63
C GLN A 180 13.55 -35.95 3.29
N GLN A 181 12.98 -34.94 2.62
CA GLN A 181 13.51 -34.45 1.34
C GLN A 181 14.89 -33.79 1.48
N THR A 182 15.11 -33.02 2.55
CA THR A 182 16.41 -32.38 2.77
C THR A 182 17.49 -33.39 3.15
N GLN A 183 17.13 -34.53 3.75
CA GLN A 183 18.04 -35.63 4.00
C GLN A 183 18.53 -36.32 2.72
N THR A 184 17.69 -36.42 1.67
CA THR A 184 18.11 -37.02 0.39
C THR A 184 19.11 -36.15 -0.38
N MET A 185 19.09 -34.83 -0.16
CA MET A 185 20.02 -33.87 -0.76
C MET A 185 21.10 -33.35 0.21
N ALA A 186 21.26 -33.98 1.38
CA ALA A 186 22.11 -33.48 2.46
C ALA A 186 23.58 -33.24 2.03
N THR A 187 24.08 -34.03 1.07
CA THR A 187 25.46 -33.89 0.52
C THR A 187 25.63 -32.68 -0.40
N ALA A 188 24.54 -32.15 -0.97
CA ALA A 188 24.54 -30.98 -1.84
C ALA A 188 24.23 -29.67 -1.09
N LEU A 189 23.66 -29.75 0.11
CA LEU A 189 23.26 -28.58 0.89
C LEU A 189 24.46 -27.91 1.59
N PRO A 190 24.61 -26.57 1.46
CA PRO A 190 25.53 -25.81 2.30
C PRO A 190 25.20 -25.97 3.79
N LEU A 191 26.23 -26.05 4.63
CA LEU A 191 26.06 -26.20 6.08
C LEU A 191 25.19 -25.10 6.71
N THR A 192 25.28 -23.88 6.21
CA THR A 192 24.44 -22.74 6.62
C THR A 192 22.97 -22.99 6.26
N THR A 193 22.69 -23.47 5.05
CA THR A 193 21.33 -23.86 4.62
C THR A 193 20.78 -24.98 5.50
N THR A 194 21.57 -26.04 5.76
CA THR A 194 21.14 -27.13 6.66
C THR A 194 20.77 -26.62 8.05
N ARG A 195 21.55 -25.69 8.61
CA ARG A 195 21.24 -25.08 9.91
C ARG A 195 19.94 -24.29 9.86
N LEU A 196 19.75 -23.44 8.86
CA LEU A 196 18.53 -22.64 8.70
C LEU A 196 17.29 -23.52 8.47
N LEU A 197 17.44 -24.65 7.77
CA LEU A 197 16.38 -25.65 7.64
C LEU A 197 16.04 -26.31 8.98
N ASN A 198 17.03 -26.62 9.80
CA ASN A 198 16.79 -27.12 11.17
C ASN A 198 16.11 -26.07 12.06
N ASP A 199 16.52 -24.80 11.96
CA ASP A 199 15.84 -23.69 12.64
C ASP A 199 14.38 -23.55 12.15
N PHE A 200 14.15 -23.75 10.85
CA PHE A 200 12.81 -23.74 10.25
C PHE A 200 11.94 -24.89 10.78
N THR A 201 12.47 -26.12 10.87
CA THR A 201 11.70 -27.26 11.39
C THR A 201 11.38 -27.14 12.89
N ALA A 202 12.11 -26.29 13.62
CA ALA A 202 11.78 -25.94 15.01
C ALA A 202 10.63 -24.93 15.13
N LEU A 203 10.18 -24.30 14.04
CA LEU A 203 9.08 -23.34 14.08
C LEU A 203 7.73 -24.01 14.41
N SER A 204 6.84 -23.24 15.03
CA SER A 204 5.47 -23.65 15.31
C SER A 204 4.48 -22.71 14.63
N LEU A 205 3.57 -23.26 13.83
CA LEU A 205 2.49 -22.49 13.19
C LEU A 205 1.19 -22.55 14.03
N LYS A 206 1.29 -22.30 15.34
CA LYS A 206 0.13 -22.28 16.26
C LYS A 206 -0.62 -20.95 16.26
N GLY A 207 0.08 -19.87 15.90
CA GLY A 207 -0.49 -18.53 15.77
C GLY A 207 -1.28 -18.36 14.47
N LEU A 208 -1.68 -17.12 14.17
CA LEU A 208 -2.30 -16.80 12.87
C LEU A 208 -1.29 -17.01 11.74
N THR A 209 -0.07 -16.54 11.94
CA THR A 209 0.99 -16.57 10.93
C THR A 209 2.36 -16.82 11.57
N GLU A 210 3.27 -17.36 10.76
CA GLU A 210 4.72 -17.27 10.98
C GLU A 210 5.35 -16.62 9.75
N SER A 211 6.20 -15.60 9.96
CA SER A 211 6.72 -14.77 8.86
C SER A 211 8.25 -14.73 8.90
N LEU A 212 8.87 -14.97 7.75
CA LEU A 212 10.32 -15.08 7.58
C LEU A 212 10.82 -14.01 6.63
N LEU A 213 11.99 -13.47 6.92
CA LEU A 213 12.76 -12.66 5.98
C LEU A 213 13.75 -13.57 5.28
N MET A 214 13.63 -13.69 3.95
CA MET A 214 14.37 -14.63 3.12
C MET A 214 15.56 -13.95 2.42
N ARG A 215 15.37 -12.70 1.96
CA ARG A 215 16.36 -11.91 1.23
C ARG A 215 16.33 -10.46 1.65
N LYS A 216 17.47 -9.78 1.53
CA LYS A 216 17.54 -8.32 1.68
C LYS A 216 16.99 -7.61 0.45
N ASP A 217 17.41 -8.06 -0.72
CA ASP A 217 17.08 -7.55 -2.05
C ASP A 217 17.10 -8.72 -3.06
N ASP A 218 16.78 -8.45 -4.32
CA ASP A 218 16.62 -9.49 -5.35
C ASP A 218 17.93 -10.15 -5.78
N SER A 219 19.08 -9.60 -5.37
CA SER A 219 20.40 -10.19 -5.64
C SER A 219 20.88 -11.14 -4.53
N ASP A 220 20.22 -11.10 -3.36
CA ASP A 220 20.63 -11.83 -2.17
C ASP A 220 20.08 -13.27 -2.14
N ALA A 221 20.86 -14.17 -1.53
CA ALA A 221 20.55 -15.59 -1.39
C ALA A 221 20.13 -16.32 -2.69
N ASN A 222 20.72 -15.95 -3.84
CA ASN A 222 20.45 -16.61 -5.13
C ASN A 222 21.40 -17.76 -5.46
N ASN A 223 22.44 -17.96 -4.64
CA ASN A 223 23.37 -19.07 -4.79
C ASN A 223 22.65 -20.42 -4.82
N GLU A 224 23.21 -21.38 -5.55
CA GLU A 224 22.74 -22.76 -5.55
C GLU A 224 22.57 -23.29 -4.12
N HIS A 225 21.44 -23.97 -3.90
CA HIS A 225 21.04 -24.54 -2.61
C HIS A 225 21.06 -23.55 -1.44
N SER A 226 20.88 -22.26 -1.69
CA SER A 226 20.61 -21.29 -0.63
C SER A 226 19.31 -21.64 0.12
N PHE A 227 19.22 -21.25 1.38
CA PHE A 227 18.00 -21.47 2.18
C PHE A 227 16.73 -20.94 1.50
N ALA A 228 16.80 -19.75 0.88
CA ALA A 228 15.66 -19.16 0.20
C ALA A 228 15.19 -19.98 -1.01
N ARG A 229 16.13 -20.47 -1.83
CA ARG A 229 15.80 -21.31 -2.99
C ARG A 229 15.28 -22.68 -2.57
N VAL A 230 15.95 -23.33 -1.61
CA VAL A 230 15.55 -24.67 -1.14
C VAL A 230 14.18 -24.63 -0.49
N LEU A 231 13.91 -23.68 0.42
CA LEU A 231 12.64 -23.64 1.12
C LEU A 231 11.46 -23.39 0.17
N VAL A 232 11.58 -22.45 -0.77
CA VAL A 232 10.51 -22.13 -1.73
C VAL A 232 10.28 -23.30 -2.67
N HIS A 233 11.35 -23.91 -3.20
CA HIS A 233 11.26 -25.11 -4.02
C HIS A 233 10.50 -26.23 -3.28
N MET A 234 10.87 -26.49 -2.02
CA MET A 234 10.24 -27.52 -1.20
C MET A 234 8.78 -27.24 -0.90
N LEU A 235 8.41 -25.99 -0.60
CA LEU A 235 7.01 -25.60 -0.38
C LEU A 235 6.17 -25.78 -1.65
N MET A 236 6.67 -25.36 -2.82
CA MET A 236 5.96 -25.56 -4.08
C MET A 236 5.82 -27.04 -4.42
N SER A 237 6.89 -27.84 -4.32
CA SER A 237 6.83 -29.29 -4.56
C SER A 237 5.88 -30.00 -3.59
N TYR A 238 5.79 -29.55 -2.33
CA TYR A 238 4.84 -30.09 -1.38
C TYR A 238 3.39 -29.79 -1.79
N VAL A 239 3.09 -28.54 -2.18
CA VAL A 239 1.75 -28.17 -2.69
C VAL A 239 1.38 -28.98 -3.92
N GLU A 240 2.32 -29.15 -4.87
CA GLU A 240 2.11 -29.98 -6.05
C GLU A 240 1.75 -31.42 -5.69
N GLN A 241 2.52 -32.02 -4.77
CA GLN A 241 2.28 -33.37 -4.29
C GLN A 241 0.91 -33.49 -3.60
N GLN A 242 0.53 -32.54 -2.75
CA GLN A 242 -0.77 -32.54 -2.08
C GLN A 242 -1.92 -32.37 -3.06
N ARG A 243 -1.77 -31.55 -4.11
CA ARG A 243 -2.78 -31.41 -5.18
C ARG A 243 -3.01 -32.73 -5.91
N ILE A 244 -1.95 -33.45 -6.25
CA ILE A 244 -2.05 -34.77 -6.91
C ILE A 244 -2.74 -35.78 -5.98
N LEU A 245 -2.35 -35.83 -4.70
CA LEU A 245 -2.93 -36.76 -3.73
C LEU A 245 -4.41 -36.47 -3.46
N SER A 246 -4.77 -35.20 -3.26
CA SER A 246 -6.15 -34.75 -3.07
C SER A 246 -7.04 -35.11 -4.26
N SER A 247 -6.55 -34.93 -5.48
CA SER A 247 -7.28 -35.31 -6.70
C SER A 247 -7.49 -36.82 -6.81
N GLN A 248 -6.45 -37.63 -6.50
CA GLN A 248 -6.54 -39.09 -6.56
C GLN A 248 -7.43 -39.69 -5.47
N GLN A 249 -7.44 -39.08 -4.28
CA GLN A 249 -8.18 -39.57 -3.12
C GLN A 249 -9.55 -38.90 -2.95
N ASN A 250 -9.87 -37.91 -3.80
CA ASN A 250 -11.07 -37.08 -3.70
C ASN A 250 -11.24 -36.46 -2.30
N THR A 251 -10.13 -35.99 -1.72
CA THR A 251 -10.09 -35.31 -0.41
C THR A 251 -9.88 -33.81 -0.61
N ALA A 252 -10.18 -33.00 0.41
CA ALA A 252 -9.88 -31.58 0.37
C ALA A 252 -8.38 -31.31 0.45
N LEU A 253 -7.91 -30.24 -0.18
CA LEU A 253 -6.55 -29.73 0.00
C LEU A 253 -6.35 -29.28 1.45
N ASP A 254 -5.15 -29.50 1.97
CA ASP A 254 -4.75 -29.07 3.31
C ASP A 254 -3.67 -27.97 3.27
N THR A 255 -3.18 -27.62 2.08
CA THR A 255 -2.18 -26.59 1.84
C THR A 255 -2.31 -25.99 0.46
N GLY A 256 -1.82 -24.76 0.28
CA GLY A 256 -1.77 -24.10 -1.01
C GLY A 256 -0.98 -22.79 -0.99
N VAL A 257 -0.78 -22.23 -2.18
CA VAL A 257 0.00 -20.99 -2.40
C VAL A 257 -0.87 -19.75 -2.18
N LEU A 258 -0.31 -18.70 -1.60
CA LEU A 258 -0.89 -17.36 -1.52
C LEU A 258 0.00 -16.38 -2.29
N PRO A 259 -0.19 -16.26 -3.62
CA PRO A 259 0.65 -15.45 -4.51
C PRO A 259 0.25 -13.97 -4.48
N PHE A 260 0.51 -13.26 -3.37
CA PHE A 260 0.03 -11.89 -3.20
C PHE A 260 0.58 -10.92 -4.25
N THR A 261 1.89 -10.97 -4.51
CA THR A 261 2.53 -10.22 -5.60
C THR A 261 3.34 -11.14 -6.50
N VAL A 262 3.31 -10.87 -7.81
CA VAL A 262 3.99 -11.67 -8.82
C VAL A 262 5.52 -11.64 -8.65
N GLY A 263 6.09 -10.49 -8.27
CA GLY A 263 7.53 -10.40 -7.99
C GLY A 263 7.96 -11.33 -6.87
N GLU A 264 7.23 -11.30 -5.74
CA GLU A 264 7.50 -12.16 -4.59
C GLU A 264 7.19 -13.63 -4.87
N LEU A 265 6.31 -13.95 -5.83
CA LEU A 265 6.06 -15.34 -6.24
C LEU A 265 7.33 -16.01 -6.77
N PHE A 266 8.10 -15.32 -7.62
CA PHE A 266 9.28 -15.90 -8.26
C PHE A 266 10.56 -15.64 -7.48
N CYS A 267 10.73 -14.45 -6.89
CA CYS A 267 11.90 -14.07 -6.10
C CYS A 267 11.48 -13.53 -4.70
N PRO A 268 11.01 -14.39 -3.79
CA PRO A 268 10.46 -13.94 -2.50
C PRO A 268 11.55 -13.34 -1.60
N ARG A 269 11.38 -12.08 -1.20
CA ARG A 269 12.21 -11.45 -0.15
C ARG A 269 11.68 -11.79 1.22
N SER A 270 10.38 -12.08 1.33
CA SER A 270 9.76 -12.57 2.56
C SER A 270 8.77 -13.70 2.29
N LEU A 271 8.49 -14.46 3.34
CA LEU A 271 7.57 -15.60 3.32
C LEU A 271 6.61 -15.50 4.50
N VAL A 272 5.31 -15.68 4.26
CA VAL A 272 4.29 -15.75 5.31
C VAL A 272 3.57 -17.09 5.26
N LEU A 273 3.75 -17.89 6.31
CA LEU A 273 3.01 -19.12 6.54
C LEU A 273 1.72 -18.77 7.30
N VAL A 274 0.57 -19.23 6.80
CA VAL A 274 -0.76 -18.86 7.29
C VAL A 274 -1.47 -20.08 7.84
N ASN A 275 -1.94 -20.02 9.09
CA ASN A 275 -2.78 -21.07 9.69
C ASN A 275 -4.26 -20.74 9.47
N VAL A 276 -4.95 -21.50 8.61
CA VAL A 276 -6.37 -21.26 8.30
C VAL A 276 -7.25 -21.51 9.52
N GLU A 277 -6.99 -22.57 10.29
CA GLU A 277 -7.72 -22.87 11.53
C GLU A 277 -7.62 -21.75 12.57
N ALA A 278 -6.43 -21.22 12.79
CA ALA A 278 -6.23 -20.11 13.71
C ALA A 278 -6.99 -18.87 13.23
N HIS A 279 -7.03 -18.61 11.91
CA HIS A 279 -7.80 -17.50 11.33
C HIS A 279 -9.30 -17.69 11.53
N ALA A 280 -9.84 -18.88 11.25
CA ALA A 280 -11.26 -19.19 11.40
C ALA A 280 -11.78 -19.06 12.85
N ARG A 281 -10.88 -19.25 13.83
CA ARG A 281 -11.18 -19.20 15.27
C ARG A 281 -10.81 -17.87 15.94
N ALA A 282 -10.10 -16.97 15.27
CA ALA A 282 -9.68 -15.70 15.84
C ALA A 282 -10.77 -14.63 15.77
N THR A 283 -10.58 -13.55 16.54
CA THR A 283 -11.40 -12.34 16.38
C THR A 283 -10.89 -11.52 15.20
N ALA A 284 -11.78 -10.78 14.52
CA ALA A 284 -11.40 -9.92 13.41
C ALA A 284 -10.31 -8.91 13.80
N ALA A 285 -10.37 -8.34 15.01
CA ALA A 285 -9.36 -7.41 15.51
C ALA A 285 -7.96 -8.06 15.63
N LYS A 286 -7.89 -9.34 16.01
CA LYS A 286 -6.62 -10.08 16.08
C LYS A 286 -6.04 -10.32 14.69
N ILE A 287 -6.89 -10.70 13.72
CA ILE A 287 -6.50 -10.88 12.32
C ILE A 287 -5.99 -9.57 11.74
N THR A 288 -6.76 -8.48 11.86
CA THR A 288 -6.35 -7.15 11.39
C THR A 288 -5.05 -6.69 12.04
N GLY A 289 -4.89 -6.91 13.35
CA GLY A 289 -3.66 -6.56 14.06
C GLY A 289 -2.42 -7.31 13.54
N GLU A 290 -2.55 -8.61 13.26
CA GLU A 290 -1.45 -9.43 12.75
C GLU A 290 -1.01 -9.00 11.35
N TRP A 291 -1.96 -8.84 10.43
CA TRP A 291 -1.64 -8.46 9.05
C TRP A 291 -1.13 -7.02 8.94
N ASN A 292 -1.66 -6.09 9.73
CA ASN A 292 -1.11 -4.73 9.82
C ASN A 292 0.33 -4.75 10.33
N LEU A 293 0.66 -5.64 11.28
CA LEU A 293 2.02 -5.79 11.78
C LEU A 293 2.96 -6.38 10.72
N ILE A 294 2.50 -7.34 9.93
CA ILE A 294 3.24 -7.88 8.77
C ILE A 294 3.54 -6.74 7.79
N ASN A 295 2.55 -5.97 7.37
CA ASN A 295 2.74 -4.87 6.42
C ASN A 295 3.70 -3.78 6.95
N GLN A 296 3.58 -3.43 8.22
CA GLN A 296 4.54 -2.52 8.88
C GLN A 296 5.97 -3.09 8.87
N SER A 297 6.10 -4.40 9.03
CA SER A 297 7.40 -5.08 8.98
C SER A 297 7.99 -5.07 7.55
N LEU A 298 7.16 -5.33 6.54
CA LEU A 298 7.54 -5.30 5.13
C LEU A 298 7.98 -3.90 4.69
N ALA A 299 7.31 -2.85 5.17
CA ALA A 299 7.64 -1.46 4.87
C ALA A 299 8.88 -0.92 5.61
N SER A 300 9.50 -1.70 6.51
CA SER A 300 10.67 -1.25 7.26
C SER A 300 11.89 -1.05 6.34
N PRO A 301 12.56 0.12 6.39
CA PRO A 301 13.72 0.41 5.54
C PRO A 301 14.97 -0.40 5.93
N VAL A 302 15.02 -0.93 7.15
CA VAL A 302 16.12 -1.78 7.63
C VAL A 302 15.63 -3.22 7.68
N ARG A 303 16.10 -4.02 6.73
CA ARG A 303 15.89 -5.47 6.65
C ARG A 303 17.22 -6.16 7.00
N VAL A 304 17.28 -6.81 8.16
CA VAL A 304 18.47 -7.56 8.59
C VAL A 304 18.25 -9.05 8.37
N VAL A 305 18.85 -9.59 7.32
CA VAL A 305 18.93 -11.03 7.09
C VAL A 305 20.19 -11.55 7.79
N SER A 306 20.02 -12.54 8.65
CA SER A 306 21.14 -13.26 9.25
C SER A 306 21.44 -14.50 8.43
N ASN A 307 22.71 -14.67 8.05
CA ASN A 307 23.17 -15.88 7.35
C ASN A 307 23.42 -17.06 8.29
N THR A 308 23.28 -16.84 9.61
CA THR A 308 23.61 -17.83 10.65
C THR A 308 22.43 -18.27 11.49
N SER A 309 21.32 -17.54 11.46
CA SER A 309 20.11 -17.79 12.25
C SER A 309 18.89 -17.30 11.49
N LEU A 310 17.77 -18.01 11.61
CA LEU A 310 16.52 -17.65 10.96
C LEU A 310 16.00 -16.26 11.42
N SER A 311 15.86 -15.31 10.48
CA SER A 311 15.29 -13.98 10.75
C SER A 311 13.76 -13.98 10.67
N LYS A 312 13.08 -13.75 11.79
CA LYS A 312 11.62 -13.55 11.82
C LYS A 312 11.26 -12.10 11.45
N LEU A 313 10.44 -11.93 10.42
CA LEU A 313 10.03 -10.64 9.87
C LEU A 313 9.38 -9.73 10.93
N THR A 314 8.51 -10.28 11.77
CA THR A 314 7.72 -9.51 12.75
C THR A 314 8.41 -9.34 14.11
N SER A 315 9.64 -9.84 14.30
CA SER A 315 10.32 -9.84 15.61
C SER A 315 10.53 -8.45 16.22
N LEU A 316 11.11 -7.52 15.45
CA LEU A 316 11.35 -6.14 15.88
C LEU A 316 10.04 -5.36 16.05
N PRO A 317 9.07 -5.41 15.09
CA PRO A 317 7.79 -4.73 15.28
C PRO A 317 6.95 -5.31 16.42
N ARG A 318 6.99 -6.63 16.70
CA ARG A 318 6.33 -7.25 17.87
C ARG A 318 6.93 -6.74 19.19
N ALA A 319 8.24 -6.57 19.27
CA ALA A 319 8.89 -6.00 20.45
C ALA A 319 8.49 -4.53 20.68
N ALA A 320 8.44 -3.73 19.60
CA ALA A 320 7.97 -2.35 19.64
C ALA A 320 6.47 -2.24 19.98
N ALA A 321 5.62 -3.10 19.41
CA ALA A 321 4.19 -3.15 19.70
C ALA A 321 3.91 -3.56 21.16
N ARG A 322 4.68 -4.49 21.73
CA ARG A 322 4.61 -4.82 23.17
C ARG A 322 4.97 -3.64 24.06
N ALA A 323 5.97 -2.85 23.68
CA ALA A 323 6.33 -1.62 24.38
C ALA A 323 5.23 -0.54 24.26
N ALA A 324 4.57 -0.44 23.10
CA ALA A 324 3.47 0.50 22.86
C ALA A 324 2.13 0.08 23.51
N ALA A 325 1.87 -1.22 23.65
CA ALA A 325 0.64 -1.78 24.24
C ALA A 325 0.48 -1.48 25.73
N LEU A 326 1.56 -1.13 26.43
CA LEU A 326 1.51 -0.61 27.81
C LEU A 326 0.90 0.81 27.88
N GLY A 327 0.58 1.44 26.75
CA GLY A 327 0.27 2.88 26.67
C GLY A 327 -1.10 3.31 26.12
N ALA A 328 -2.01 2.46 25.64
CA ALA A 328 -3.27 2.99 25.07
C ALA A 328 -4.46 2.02 25.01
N THR A 329 -5.61 2.47 25.54
CA THR A 329 -6.95 1.91 25.27
C THR A 329 -7.86 2.97 24.61
N ARG A 330 -8.73 2.49 23.70
CA ARG A 330 -9.96 3.09 23.12
C ARG A 330 -9.86 3.82 21.75
N GLN A 331 -10.71 3.35 20.81
CA GLN A 331 -11.07 3.94 19.50
C GLN A 331 -12.37 3.30 18.96
N PRO A 332 -13.31 4.08 18.41
CA PRO A 332 -14.16 3.75 17.24
C PRO A 332 -13.94 4.83 16.14
N GLY A 333 -14.03 4.66 14.81
CA GLY A 333 -14.96 3.99 13.89
C GLY A 333 -15.12 4.94 12.67
N GLN A 334 -14.78 4.54 11.44
CA GLN A 334 -14.67 5.40 10.23
C GLN A 334 -15.93 5.39 9.33
N PRO A 335 -16.28 6.52 8.69
CA PRO A 335 -17.11 6.55 7.47
C PRO A 335 -16.32 6.99 6.22
N GLY A 336 -16.59 6.33 5.09
CA GLY A 336 -15.98 6.55 3.77
C GLY A 336 -16.55 7.72 2.96
N SER A 337 -15.74 8.26 2.04
CA SER A 337 -16.07 9.39 1.16
C SER A 337 -15.94 8.99 -0.31
N ARG A 338 -16.91 9.40 -1.15
CA ARG A 338 -17.03 9.07 -2.58
C ARG A 338 -16.17 10.00 -3.44
N SER A 339 -15.45 9.47 -4.43
CA SER A 339 -14.82 10.26 -5.50
C SER A 339 -15.75 10.45 -6.70
N ALA A 340 -15.72 11.67 -7.27
CA ALA A 340 -16.24 12.05 -8.58
C ALA A 340 -15.04 12.24 -9.51
N GLN A 341 -15.18 11.95 -10.81
CA GLN A 341 -14.16 12.27 -11.80
C GLN A 341 -14.00 13.79 -11.89
N VAL A 342 -12.84 14.31 -11.49
CA VAL A 342 -12.54 15.74 -11.43
C VAL A 342 -11.50 16.08 -12.50
N ALA A 343 -11.76 17.10 -13.31
CA ALA A 343 -10.85 17.55 -14.36
C ALA A 343 -9.80 18.53 -13.80
N PHE A 344 -8.59 18.50 -14.36
CA PHE A 344 -7.54 19.46 -14.02
C PHE A 344 -7.82 20.84 -14.62
N ARG A 345 -7.42 21.89 -13.91
CA ARG A 345 -7.53 23.28 -14.36
C ARG A 345 -6.57 23.55 -15.51
N LYS A 346 -7.03 24.31 -16.50
CA LYS A 346 -6.21 24.77 -17.64
C LYS A 346 -5.22 25.89 -17.28
N GLN A 347 -5.38 26.54 -16.13
CA GLN A 347 -4.55 27.66 -15.69
C GLN A 347 -4.12 27.49 -14.23
N PRO A 348 -2.94 28.01 -13.85
CA PRO A 348 -2.42 27.90 -12.49
C PRO A 348 -3.39 28.53 -11.47
N PRO A 349 -3.60 27.91 -10.30
CA PRO A 349 -4.48 28.45 -9.28
C PRO A 349 -3.98 29.79 -8.79
N SER A 350 -4.92 30.71 -8.57
CA SER A 350 -4.58 31.90 -7.80
C SER A 350 -4.31 31.50 -6.34
N LYS A 351 -3.52 32.32 -5.64
CA LYS A 351 -3.29 32.14 -4.19
C LYS A 351 -4.60 32.21 -3.38
N LEU A 352 -5.67 32.80 -3.93
CA LEU A 352 -7.01 32.84 -3.34
C LEU A 352 -7.78 31.52 -3.51
N ASP A 353 -7.57 30.81 -4.63
CA ASP A 353 -8.18 29.51 -4.87
C ASP A 353 -7.71 28.48 -3.85
N LEU A 354 -6.39 28.38 -3.65
CA LEU A 354 -5.82 27.43 -2.70
C LEU A 354 -6.29 27.71 -1.26
N LEU A 355 -6.30 29.00 -0.88
CA LEU A 355 -6.83 29.43 0.42
C LEU A 355 -8.32 29.04 0.59
N LYS A 356 -9.13 29.21 -0.45
CA LYS A 356 -10.55 28.84 -0.46
C LYS A 356 -10.72 27.33 -0.28
N ASP A 357 -9.93 26.53 -0.98
CA ASP A 357 -9.97 25.07 -0.90
C ASP A 357 -9.50 24.56 0.48
N ILE A 358 -8.38 25.07 1.00
CA ILE A 358 -7.91 24.76 2.37
C ILE A 358 -8.98 25.12 3.40
N THR A 359 -9.58 26.30 3.29
CA THR A 359 -10.64 26.74 4.22
C THR A 359 -11.87 25.83 4.10
N ARG A 360 -12.21 25.37 2.89
CA ARG A 360 -13.33 24.43 2.66
C ARG A 360 -13.05 23.10 3.33
N VAL A 361 -11.85 22.55 3.17
CA VAL A 361 -11.45 21.28 3.81
C VAL A 361 -11.47 21.43 5.32
N LEU A 362 -10.83 22.47 5.86
CA LEU A 362 -10.77 22.73 7.30
C LEU A 362 -12.17 22.79 7.94
N ARG A 363 -13.14 23.43 7.26
CA ARG A 363 -14.54 23.52 7.72
C ARG A 363 -15.31 22.20 7.68
N ARG A 364 -14.89 21.25 6.82
CA ARG A 364 -15.50 19.92 6.73
C ARG A 364 -14.95 18.95 7.77
N MET A 365 -13.78 19.23 8.33
CA MET A 365 -13.21 18.44 9.40
C MET A 365 -13.95 18.70 10.72
N ASP A 366 -14.10 17.66 11.54
CA ASP A 366 -14.70 17.77 12.86
C ASP A 366 -13.88 18.68 13.78
N GLN A 367 -14.57 19.28 14.75
CA GLN A 367 -13.92 19.99 15.83
C GLN A 367 -13.08 19.03 16.66
N VAL A 368 -11.92 19.49 17.10
CA VAL A 368 -11.00 18.72 17.94
C VAL A 368 -11.10 19.17 19.39
N ASN A 369 -10.69 18.34 20.33
CA ASN A 369 -10.78 18.69 21.75
C ASN A 369 -9.84 19.86 22.13
N ARG A 370 -8.71 20.00 21.44
CA ARG A 370 -7.70 21.04 21.66
C ARG A 370 -6.89 21.28 20.40
N SER A 371 -6.60 22.55 20.09
CA SER A 371 -5.71 22.96 19.00
C SER A 371 -5.18 24.38 19.22
N GLN A 372 -4.23 24.80 18.40
CA GLN A 372 -3.78 26.19 18.28
C GLN A 372 -4.70 27.01 17.36
N ASN A 373 -5.56 26.35 16.59
CA ASN A 373 -6.52 26.97 15.67
C ASN A 373 -7.87 27.22 16.36
N ILE A 374 -7.99 28.38 17.01
CA ILE A 374 -9.12 28.75 17.86
C ILE A 374 -10.08 29.69 17.13
N LEU A 375 -11.35 29.29 17.00
CA LEU A 375 -12.42 30.14 16.49
C LEU A 375 -13.30 30.63 17.65
N ARG A 376 -13.34 31.96 17.86
CA ARG A 376 -14.15 32.60 18.90
C ARG A 376 -15.34 33.31 18.27
N THR A 377 -16.54 32.94 18.70
CA THR A 377 -17.80 33.57 18.23
C THR A 377 -18.51 34.22 19.40
N THR A 378 -18.77 35.52 19.32
CA THR A 378 -19.52 36.26 20.33
C THR A 378 -20.91 36.60 19.80
N LYS A 379 -21.96 36.20 20.53
CA LYS A 379 -23.36 36.49 20.20
C LYS A 379 -24.04 37.27 21.33
N ALA A 380 -24.91 38.21 20.96
CA ALA A 380 -25.77 38.88 21.92
C ALA A 380 -26.90 37.94 22.39
N THR A 381 -27.22 37.93 23.68
CA THR A 381 -28.28 37.10 24.25
C THR A 381 -28.95 37.79 25.44
N PHE A 382 -30.27 37.65 25.54
CA PHE A 382 -31.04 38.12 26.69
C PHE A 382 -30.93 37.19 27.91
N LEU A 383 -30.35 35.99 27.74
CA LEU A 383 -30.08 35.05 28.83
C LEU A 383 -28.90 35.47 29.74
N LYS A 384 -28.22 36.57 29.40
CA LYS A 384 -27.18 37.20 30.23
C LYS A 384 -27.46 38.69 30.30
N ALA A 385 -27.31 39.27 31.50
CA ALA A 385 -27.37 40.71 31.67
C ALA A 385 -26.25 41.43 30.90
N SER A 386 -26.52 42.64 30.43
CA SER A 386 -25.53 43.49 29.79
C SER A 386 -24.46 43.94 30.79
N ARG A 387 -23.18 43.75 30.45
CA ARG A 387 -22.05 44.21 31.29
C ARG A 387 -22.02 45.72 31.50
N ARG A 388 -22.59 46.50 30.57
CA ARG A 388 -22.60 47.97 30.64
C ARG A 388 -23.83 48.52 31.39
N ASN A 389 -24.95 47.81 31.30
CA ASN A 389 -26.22 48.18 31.94
C ASN A 389 -26.86 46.92 32.53
N PRO A 390 -26.44 46.47 33.73
CA PRO A 390 -26.86 45.19 34.29
C PRO A 390 -28.36 45.12 34.60
N ASP A 391 -28.96 46.26 34.96
CA ASP A 391 -30.34 46.35 35.45
C ASP A 391 -31.37 46.60 34.34
N ASP A 392 -30.91 46.78 33.09
CA ASP A 392 -31.78 47.03 31.93
C ASP A 392 -32.10 45.70 31.21
N PHE A 393 -33.23 45.09 31.59
CA PHE A 393 -33.69 43.81 31.04
C PHE A 393 -33.95 43.83 29.53
N ASN A 394 -34.10 45.01 28.92
CA ASN A 394 -34.28 45.17 27.48
C ASN A 394 -32.95 45.19 26.71
N LYS A 395 -31.79 45.09 27.39
CA LYS A 395 -30.48 45.05 26.76
C LYS A 395 -29.83 43.67 26.87
N PRO A 396 -29.52 43.02 25.73
CA PRO A 396 -28.89 41.71 25.74
C PRO A 396 -27.41 41.80 26.19
N GLY A 397 -26.97 40.83 27.00
CA GLY A 397 -25.57 40.56 27.27
C GLY A 397 -24.87 39.85 26.12
N ARG A 398 -23.60 39.47 26.33
CA ARG A 398 -22.77 38.75 25.33
C ARG A 398 -22.35 37.39 25.86
N THR A 399 -22.51 36.36 25.03
CA THR A 399 -21.94 35.03 25.25
C THR A 399 -20.89 34.76 24.20
N THR A 400 -19.75 34.19 24.61
CA THR A 400 -18.66 33.80 23.71
C THR A 400 -18.55 32.28 23.70
N SER A 401 -18.59 31.69 22.51
CA SER A 401 -18.30 30.28 22.28
C SER A 401 -16.90 30.14 21.68
N VAL A 402 -16.18 29.10 22.08
CA VAL A 402 -14.84 28.78 21.61
C VAL A 402 -14.90 27.41 20.94
N GLN A 403 -14.46 27.34 19.68
CA GLN A 403 -14.37 26.11 18.91
C GLN A 403 -12.91 25.89 18.51
N TYR A 404 -12.44 24.65 18.61
CA TYR A 404 -11.09 24.27 18.20
C TYR A 404 -11.16 23.53 16.87
N MET A 405 -10.58 24.16 15.85
CA MET A 405 -10.45 23.56 14.52
C MET A 405 -9.14 22.77 14.46
N PRO A 406 -9.00 21.80 13.54
CA PRO A 406 -7.73 21.11 13.33
C PRO A 406 -6.56 22.07 13.09
N ASP A 407 -5.39 21.74 13.64
CA ASP A 407 -4.16 22.47 13.35
C ASP A 407 -3.70 22.21 11.91
N LEU A 408 -3.06 23.22 11.31
CA LEU A 408 -2.50 23.12 9.96
C LEU A 408 -1.03 22.73 10.03
N HIS A 409 -0.68 21.64 9.35
CA HIS A 409 0.67 21.10 9.26
C HIS A 409 1.15 21.10 7.82
N ILE A 410 2.22 21.84 7.55
CA ILE A 410 2.79 22.01 6.23
C ILE A 410 4.04 21.15 6.08
N TYR A 411 4.12 20.48 4.93
CA TYR A 411 5.31 19.80 4.42
C TYR A 411 5.72 20.50 3.12
N ILE A 412 6.87 21.18 3.08
CA ILE A 412 7.39 21.79 1.85
C ILE A 412 8.49 20.92 1.27
N ASP A 413 8.36 20.62 -0.02
CA ASP A 413 9.38 19.93 -0.79
C ASP A 413 10.63 20.81 -0.95
N THR A 414 11.78 20.21 -0.69
CA THR A 414 13.12 20.81 -0.77
C THR A 414 14.11 19.85 -1.44
N SER A 415 13.57 18.88 -2.19
CA SER A 415 14.35 17.97 -3.03
C SER A 415 15.05 18.69 -4.19
N GLY A 416 15.95 17.98 -4.88
CA GLY A 416 16.77 18.55 -5.94
C GLY A 416 16.01 19.15 -7.14
N SER A 417 14.76 18.75 -7.37
CA SER A 417 13.90 19.31 -8.42
C SER A 417 13.32 20.69 -8.05
N ILE A 418 13.34 21.05 -6.76
CA ILE A 418 12.76 22.29 -6.27
C ILE A 418 13.76 23.45 -6.35
N SER A 419 13.52 24.38 -7.27
CA SER A 419 14.26 25.64 -7.35
C SER A 419 14.04 26.54 -6.12
N GLU A 420 15.00 27.44 -5.86
CA GLU A 420 14.86 28.44 -4.80
C GLU A 420 13.62 29.34 -4.99
N VAL A 421 13.29 29.66 -6.25
CA VAL A 421 12.10 30.45 -6.60
C VAL A 421 10.81 29.70 -6.25
N ASN A 422 10.73 28.40 -6.57
CA ASN A 422 9.60 27.55 -6.18
C ASN A 422 9.41 27.56 -4.66
N TYR A 423 10.50 27.38 -3.92
CA TYR A 423 10.48 27.40 -2.46
C TYR A 423 10.03 28.77 -1.91
N GLN A 424 10.58 29.87 -2.41
CA GLN A 424 10.24 31.22 -1.97
C GLN A 424 8.75 31.52 -2.19
N GLU A 425 8.20 31.15 -3.34
CA GLU A 425 6.79 31.34 -3.63
C GLU A 425 5.88 30.48 -2.73
N ALA A 426 6.27 29.22 -2.46
CA ALA A 426 5.58 28.36 -1.50
C ALA A 426 5.55 28.98 -0.10
N VAL A 427 6.67 29.52 0.39
CA VAL A 427 6.71 30.24 1.67
C VAL A 427 5.79 31.47 1.65
N MET A 428 5.85 32.28 0.59
CA MET A 428 4.99 33.48 0.48
C MET A 428 3.50 33.13 0.47
N MET A 429 3.13 32.02 -0.16
CA MET A 429 1.77 31.49 -0.14
C MET A 429 1.34 31.12 1.28
N LEU A 430 2.18 30.40 2.03
CA LEU A 430 1.88 30.01 3.41
C LEU A 430 1.77 31.20 4.35
N ILE A 431 2.59 32.23 4.16
CA ILE A 431 2.48 33.47 4.94
C ILE A 431 1.11 34.13 4.76
N ARG A 432 0.58 34.12 3.53
CA ARG A 432 -0.77 34.65 3.25
C ARG A 432 -1.85 33.79 3.91
N ILE A 433 -1.72 32.46 3.86
CA ILE A 433 -2.64 31.53 4.53
C ILE A 433 -2.63 31.76 6.04
N ALA A 434 -1.44 31.77 6.66
CA ALA A 434 -1.27 32.02 8.10
C ALA A 434 -1.88 33.35 8.51
N LYS A 435 -1.65 34.43 7.75
CA LYS A 435 -2.18 35.77 8.04
C LYS A 435 -3.69 35.84 7.87
N LYS A 436 -4.26 35.15 6.88
CA LYS A 436 -5.70 35.18 6.63
C LYS A 436 -6.47 34.38 7.67
N LEU A 437 -5.95 33.21 8.05
CA LEU A 437 -6.54 32.35 9.07
C LEU A 437 -6.23 32.85 10.48
N ASN A 438 -5.17 33.66 10.64
CA ASN A 438 -4.63 34.13 11.91
C ASN A 438 -4.37 32.96 12.89
N ILE A 439 -3.56 32.01 12.46
CA ILE A 439 -3.21 30.80 13.22
C ILE A 439 -1.70 30.60 13.24
N ASN A 440 -1.21 29.74 14.13
CA ASN A 440 0.13 29.17 14.07
C ASN A 440 0.18 27.98 13.10
N LEU A 441 1.36 27.69 12.55
CA LEU A 441 1.56 26.57 11.60
C LEU A 441 2.55 25.57 12.17
N TYR A 442 2.30 24.27 11.99
CA TYR A 442 3.36 23.27 12.10
C TYR A 442 4.05 23.12 10.75
N PHE A 443 5.36 22.96 10.76
CA PHE A 443 6.19 22.98 9.56
C PHE A 443 7.26 21.90 9.55
N ASN A 444 7.39 21.21 8.42
CA ASN A 444 8.53 20.41 8.06
C ASN A 444 8.97 20.77 6.62
N SER A 445 10.27 20.77 6.36
CA SER A 445 10.80 20.62 5.01
C SER A 445 11.11 19.14 4.76
N PHE A 446 10.99 18.67 3.52
CA PHE A 446 11.28 17.29 3.18
C PHE A 446 12.06 17.13 1.86
N SER A 447 12.74 16.00 1.74
CA SER A 447 13.40 15.49 0.54
C SER A 447 13.25 13.96 0.58
N HIS A 448 14.34 13.18 0.60
CA HIS A 448 14.41 11.80 1.07
C HIS A 448 14.61 11.71 2.59
N PHE A 449 14.86 12.85 3.23
CA PHE A 449 14.79 13.06 4.68
C PHE A 449 13.65 13.99 5.05
N LEU A 450 13.09 13.82 6.25
CA LEU A 450 12.10 14.71 6.84
C LEU A 450 12.76 15.53 7.97
N SER A 451 12.64 16.86 7.91
CA SER A 451 13.18 17.72 8.97
C SER A 451 12.44 17.50 10.30
N GLN A 452 12.99 18.01 11.40
CA GLN A 452 12.22 18.11 12.64
C GLN A 452 11.00 19.02 12.45
N GLU A 453 9.89 18.68 13.11
CA GLU A 453 8.68 19.50 13.14
C GLU A 453 8.93 20.79 13.95
N VAL A 454 8.62 21.94 13.37
CA VAL A 454 8.73 23.25 14.01
C VAL A 454 7.36 23.93 14.04
N MET A 455 6.97 24.45 15.21
CA MET A 455 5.79 25.30 15.33
C MET A 455 6.14 26.76 15.03
N LEU A 456 5.70 27.24 13.88
CA LEU A 456 5.83 28.63 13.47
C LEU A 456 4.77 29.47 14.18
N ARG A 457 5.22 30.38 15.03
CA ARG A 457 4.36 31.34 15.71
C ARG A 457 4.01 32.44 14.72
N THR A 458 2.85 32.36 14.10
CA THR A 458 2.43 33.27 13.02
C THR A 458 1.19 34.08 13.36
N GLU A 459 0.45 33.68 14.39
CA GLU A 459 -0.72 34.38 14.89
C GLU A 459 -0.37 35.83 15.31
N ASN A 460 -1.21 36.79 14.92
CA ASN A 460 -1.10 38.21 15.23
C ASN A 460 0.23 38.86 14.79
N LYS A 461 0.97 38.24 13.87
CA LYS A 461 2.23 38.78 13.32
C LYS A 461 2.04 39.41 11.95
N SER A 462 2.86 40.43 11.67
CA SER A 462 2.99 41.02 10.33
C SER A 462 3.68 40.07 9.36
N THR A 463 3.48 40.28 8.06
CA THR A 463 4.09 39.49 6.98
C THR A 463 5.61 39.40 7.13
N ALA A 464 6.28 40.52 7.46
CA ALA A 464 7.73 40.57 7.65
C ALA A 464 8.19 39.77 8.88
N GLN A 465 7.40 39.76 9.96
CA GLN A 465 7.71 38.96 11.15
C GLN A 465 7.53 37.47 10.88
N ILE A 466 6.48 37.08 10.14
CA ILE A 466 6.28 35.68 9.75
C ILE A 466 7.42 35.21 8.83
N TRP A 467 7.84 36.04 7.87
CA TRP A 467 8.99 35.73 7.01
C TRP A 467 10.27 35.46 7.81
N LYS A 468 10.51 36.21 8.90
CA LYS A 468 11.64 35.98 9.81
C LYS A 468 11.55 34.64 10.55
N GLU A 469 10.35 34.13 10.86
CA GLU A 469 10.19 32.80 11.44
C GLU A 469 10.63 31.71 10.45
N PHE A 470 10.18 31.79 9.19
CA PHE A 470 10.57 30.83 8.15
C PHE A 470 12.08 30.82 7.86
N ARG A 471 12.73 31.99 7.86
CA ARG A 471 14.18 32.10 7.61
C ARG A 471 15.06 31.41 8.66
N ARG A 472 14.54 31.10 9.85
CA ARG A 472 15.30 30.48 10.94
C ARG A 472 15.31 28.95 10.86
N ILE A 473 14.51 28.36 9.99
CA ILE A 473 14.35 26.90 9.93
C ILE A 473 15.44 26.32 9.04
N PRO A 474 16.31 25.43 9.56
CA PRO A 474 17.23 24.68 8.73
C PRO A 474 16.45 23.72 7.83
N LYS A 475 16.85 23.63 6.56
CA LYS A 475 16.18 22.81 5.55
C LYS A 475 16.97 21.54 5.30
N VAL A 476 16.26 20.49 4.88
CA VAL A 476 16.87 19.26 4.35
C VAL A 476 17.00 19.37 2.84
N SER A 477 17.79 18.49 2.22
CA SER A 477 17.96 18.42 0.76
C SER A 477 18.33 17.00 0.33
N GLY A 478 18.14 16.69 -0.95
CA GLY A 478 18.49 15.42 -1.60
C GLY A 478 17.41 14.93 -2.56
N GLY A 479 17.21 13.61 -2.66
CA GLY A 479 16.15 13.01 -3.48
C GLY A 479 14.73 13.30 -2.97
N THR A 480 13.71 12.72 -3.61
CA THR A 480 12.28 12.93 -3.26
C THR A 480 11.68 11.62 -2.74
N GLU A 481 11.09 11.63 -1.55
CA GLU A 481 10.40 10.46 -0.99
C GLU A 481 9.17 10.89 -0.20
N TYR A 482 7.96 10.57 -0.68
CA TYR A 482 6.71 10.96 -0.01
C TYR A 482 6.28 9.96 1.07
N THR A 483 6.66 8.68 0.96
CA THR A 483 6.19 7.63 1.90
C THR A 483 6.62 7.91 3.33
N GLN A 484 7.79 8.52 3.55
CA GLN A 484 8.24 8.93 4.89
C GLN A 484 7.27 9.93 5.56
N ILE A 485 6.60 10.78 4.78
CA ILE A 485 5.62 11.75 5.29
C ILE A 485 4.35 11.01 5.69
N TRP A 486 3.93 10.03 4.88
CA TRP A 486 2.77 9.19 5.17
C TRP A 486 2.97 8.43 6.48
N GLN A 487 4.12 7.77 6.59
CA GLN A 487 4.53 7.05 7.79
C GLN A 487 4.62 7.99 9.01
N TYR A 488 5.23 9.18 8.85
CA TYR A 488 5.35 10.16 9.92
C TYR A 488 3.97 10.62 10.44
N ILE A 489 3.03 10.95 9.54
CA ILE A 489 1.67 11.34 9.91
C ILE A 489 0.96 10.17 10.59
N ASN A 490 0.97 8.99 9.98
CA ASN A 490 0.25 7.82 10.48
C ASN A 490 0.79 7.30 11.81
N ALA A 491 2.05 7.56 12.14
CA ALA A 491 2.66 7.20 13.41
C ALA A 491 2.12 7.99 14.64
N SER A 492 1.30 9.05 14.45
CA SER A 492 0.72 9.81 15.56
C SER A 492 -0.73 10.18 15.32
N ARG A 493 -1.61 9.80 16.25
CA ARG A 493 -3.02 10.23 16.26
C ARG A 493 -3.16 11.76 16.20
N VAL A 494 -2.29 12.49 16.90
CA VAL A 494 -2.32 13.96 16.87
C VAL A 494 -2.10 14.46 15.44
N ARG A 495 -1.12 13.92 14.73
CA ARG A 495 -0.82 14.30 13.34
C ARG A 495 -1.89 13.84 12.36
N GLN A 496 -2.47 12.66 12.55
CA GLN A 496 -3.60 12.17 11.77
C GLN A 496 -4.83 13.09 11.87
N HIS A 497 -5.03 13.77 13.00
CA HIS A 497 -6.12 14.74 13.19
C HIS A 497 -5.80 16.16 12.70
N ARG A 498 -4.55 16.46 12.31
CA ARG A 498 -4.19 17.75 11.69
C ARG A 498 -4.64 17.77 10.22
N LEU A 499 -4.91 18.97 9.71
CA LEU A 499 -4.96 19.17 8.27
C LEU A 499 -3.52 19.22 7.77
N SER A 500 -3.10 18.20 7.02
CA SER A 500 -1.75 18.12 6.47
C SER A 500 -1.75 18.61 5.02
N LEU A 501 -0.83 19.52 4.68
CA LEU A 501 -0.66 20.05 3.34
C LEU A 501 0.78 19.83 2.87
N MET A 502 0.96 19.07 1.80
CA MET A 502 2.23 18.89 1.11
C MET A 502 2.31 19.84 -0.08
N VAL A 503 3.37 20.64 -0.16
CA VAL A 503 3.62 21.55 -1.29
C VAL A 503 4.79 21.00 -2.09
N THR A 504 4.54 20.62 -3.35
CA THR A 504 5.51 19.90 -4.20
C THR A 504 5.29 20.19 -5.69
N ASP A 505 6.22 19.75 -6.54
CA ASP A 505 6.13 19.73 -8.00
C ASP A 505 5.51 18.43 -8.56
N PHE A 506 5.21 17.45 -7.70
CA PHE A 506 4.68 16.13 -8.07
C PHE A 506 5.65 15.24 -8.86
N ASP A 507 6.94 15.55 -8.87
CA ASP A 507 7.95 14.72 -9.55
C ASP A 507 8.39 13.53 -8.68
N TRP A 508 7.42 12.66 -8.39
CA TRP A 508 7.61 11.42 -7.64
C TRP A 508 6.50 10.43 -7.99
N LEU A 509 6.84 9.16 -8.16
CA LEU A 509 5.89 8.08 -8.40
C LEU A 509 5.72 7.24 -7.13
N PRO A 510 4.49 6.88 -6.77
CA PRO A 510 4.25 5.97 -5.67
C PRO A 510 4.81 4.58 -5.95
N PRO A 511 5.14 3.83 -4.87
CA PRO A 511 5.54 2.45 -5.01
C PRO A 511 4.44 1.63 -5.68
N SER A 512 4.83 0.59 -6.41
CA SER A 512 3.89 -0.38 -6.99
C SER A 512 3.03 -1.09 -5.94
N THR A 513 3.48 -1.11 -4.69
CA THR A 513 2.75 -1.67 -3.54
C THR A 513 1.73 -0.69 -2.97
N ARG A 514 0.60 -1.23 -2.49
CA ARG A 514 -0.44 -0.45 -1.82
C ARG A 514 0.02 -0.04 -0.40
N GLN A 515 0.02 1.26 -0.10
CA GLN A 515 0.37 1.81 1.22
C GLN A 515 -0.78 2.60 1.86
N ASP A 516 -0.77 2.75 3.19
CA ASP A 516 -1.75 3.55 3.92
C ASP A 516 -1.54 5.05 3.69
N HIS A 517 -2.38 5.65 2.83
CA HIS A 517 -2.37 7.09 2.60
C HIS A 517 -3.08 7.86 3.73
N PRO A 518 -2.46 8.91 4.33
CA PRO A 518 -3.09 9.63 5.43
C PRO A 518 -4.36 10.37 5.02
N LYS A 519 -5.47 10.10 5.73
CA LYS A 519 -6.81 10.64 5.43
C LYS A 519 -6.88 12.17 5.27
N ASN A 520 -6.15 12.90 6.08
CA ASN A 520 -6.18 14.37 6.11
C ASN A 520 -4.96 15.02 5.43
N LEU A 521 -4.24 14.26 4.59
CA LEU A 521 -3.16 14.76 3.76
C LEU A 521 -3.68 15.21 2.39
N TYR A 522 -3.38 16.46 2.09
CA TYR A 522 -3.70 17.14 0.84
C TYR A 522 -2.42 17.66 0.19
N TYR A 523 -2.47 17.90 -1.10
CA TYR A 523 -1.33 18.33 -1.91
C TYR A 523 -1.63 19.66 -2.58
N ALA A 524 -0.60 20.49 -2.76
CA ALA A 524 -0.65 21.75 -3.45
C ALA A 524 0.55 21.89 -4.40
N PRO A 525 0.37 22.46 -5.59
CA PRO A 525 1.46 22.68 -6.53
C PRO A 525 2.39 23.79 -6.02
N CYS A 526 3.70 23.65 -6.26
CA CYS A 526 4.61 24.78 -6.21
C CYS A 526 4.37 25.71 -7.42
N SER A 527 4.45 27.02 -7.22
CA SER A 527 3.82 27.98 -8.13
C SER A 527 4.73 28.65 -9.16
N ALA A 528 6.00 28.28 -9.28
CA ALA A 528 6.92 28.90 -10.26
C ALA A 528 7.29 28.01 -11.45
N MET A 529 6.63 26.85 -11.60
CA MET A 529 6.81 25.96 -12.75
C MET A 529 5.84 26.26 -13.90
N ASP A 530 6.22 25.82 -15.10
CA ASP A 530 5.29 25.79 -16.24
C ASP A 530 4.03 24.98 -15.88
N TRP A 531 2.86 25.57 -16.13
CA TRP A 531 1.61 24.99 -15.68
C TRP A 531 1.24 23.71 -16.43
N SER A 532 1.61 23.59 -17.71
CA SER A 532 1.35 22.36 -18.47
C SER A 532 2.17 21.20 -17.91
N SER A 533 3.46 21.44 -17.62
CA SER A 533 4.35 20.47 -16.98
C SER A 533 3.84 20.07 -15.59
N MET A 534 3.36 21.03 -14.80
CA MET A 534 2.77 20.79 -13.48
C MET A 534 1.51 19.91 -13.56
N VAL A 535 0.63 20.16 -14.53
CA VAL A 535 -0.57 19.35 -14.74
C VAL A 535 -0.20 17.94 -15.19
N ASP A 536 0.82 17.79 -16.04
CA ASP A 536 1.30 16.48 -16.49
C ASP A 536 1.87 15.66 -15.33
N LEU A 537 2.75 16.25 -14.51
CA LEU A 537 3.33 15.58 -13.33
C LEU A 537 2.24 15.22 -12.31
N ALA A 538 1.34 16.17 -12.00
CA ALA A 538 0.24 15.92 -11.07
C ALA A 538 -0.76 14.88 -11.61
N SER A 539 -0.97 14.82 -12.93
CA SER A 539 -1.80 13.78 -13.56
C SER A 539 -1.13 12.41 -13.43
N ARG A 540 0.16 12.30 -13.78
CA ARG A 540 0.92 11.06 -13.62
C ARG A 540 0.94 10.59 -12.18
N TYR A 541 1.19 11.49 -11.23
CA TYR A 541 1.14 11.19 -9.80
C TYR A 541 -0.26 10.73 -9.37
N ALA A 542 -1.32 11.44 -9.77
CA ALA A 542 -2.68 11.07 -9.41
C ALA A 542 -3.13 9.74 -10.00
N ASP A 543 -2.70 9.42 -11.23
CA ASP A 543 -3.03 8.18 -11.92
C ASP A 543 -2.27 6.99 -11.36
N SER A 544 -0.98 7.17 -11.07
CA SER A 544 -0.18 6.16 -10.37
C SER A 544 -0.60 5.97 -8.91
N MET A 545 -1.27 6.94 -8.27
CA MET A 545 -1.78 6.82 -6.90
C MET A 545 -3.14 6.13 -6.79
N GLN A 546 -3.79 5.76 -7.90
CA GLN A 546 -5.16 5.24 -7.86
C GLN A 546 -5.28 3.92 -7.10
N HIS A 547 -4.26 3.05 -7.10
CA HIS A 547 -4.25 1.80 -6.33
C HIS A 547 -4.15 2.06 -4.81
N ILE A 548 -3.52 3.16 -4.41
CA ILE A 548 -3.31 3.56 -3.01
C ILE A 548 -4.51 4.37 -2.49
N ASP A 549 -4.80 5.50 -3.13
CA ASP A 549 -5.91 6.38 -2.81
C ASP A 549 -6.66 6.74 -4.11
N PRO A 550 -7.73 6.02 -4.45
CA PRO A 550 -8.50 6.31 -5.65
C PRO A 550 -9.26 7.65 -5.58
N SER A 551 -9.23 8.35 -4.43
CA SER A 551 -9.74 9.71 -4.26
C SER A 551 -8.66 10.80 -4.37
N ILE A 552 -7.40 10.44 -4.65
CA ILE A 552 -6.24 11.34 -4.59
C ILE A 552 -6.41 12.62 -5.41
N ARG A 553 -7.07 12.55 -6.57
CA ARG A 553 -7.37 13.72 -7.43
C ARG A 553 -8.13 14.81 -6.66
N GLN A 554 -9.03 14.44 -5.76
CA GLN A 554 -9.78 15.39 -4.93
C GLN A 554 -8.93 16.02 -3.82
N ARG A 555 -7.76 15.45 -3.55
CA ARG A 555 -6.81 15.93 -2.55
C ARG A 555 -5.75 16.85 -3.14
N LEU A 556 -5.76 17.07 -4.46
CA LEU A 556 -4.92 18.04 -5.17
C LEU A 556 -5.57 19.43 -5.14
N LEU A 557 -5.30 20.20 -4.08
CA LEU A 557 -5.93 21.50 -3.84
C LEU A 557 -5.49 22.53 -4.89
N GLY A 558 -6.45 23.33 -5.37
CA GLY A 558 -6.22 24.33 -6.40
C GLY A 558 -5.95 23.78 -7.80
N MET A 559 -5.81 22.46 -8.00
CA MET A 559 -5.49 21.88 -9.30
C MET A 559 -6.70 21.36 -10.07
N VAL A 560 -7.78 21.02 -9.36
CA VAL A 560 -8.96 20.36 -9.93
C VAL A 560 -10.20 21.27 -9.89
N VAL A 561 -11.17 21.02 -10.78
CA VAL A 561 -12.42 21.81 -10.95
C VAL A 561 -13.64 21.12 -10.37
#